data_AF-A0A2M7SPX6-F1
#
_entry.id   AF-A0A2M7SPX6-F1
#
_cell.length_a   1.000
_cell.length_b   1.000
_cell.length_c   1.000
_cell.angle_alpha   90.00
_cell.angle_beta   90.00
_cell.angle_gamma   90.00
#
_symmetry.space_group_name_H-M   'P 1'
#
loop_
_entity.id
_entity.type
_entity.pdbx_description
1 polymer ?
#
loop_
_entity_poly.entity_id
_entity_poly.type
_entity_poly.pdbx_seq_one_letter_code
_entity_poly.pdbx_strand_id
1 'polypeptide(L)' 'MSYILHITSRTSWLAAQNSGSYAADTLASEGFIHCSTREQVLRVANALFAGQRGLVLLVVDLRRLRPEV' A
#
# COMPACT_ATOMS: atom_id res chain seq x y z
N MET A 1 -10.90 8.05 13.43
CA MET A 1 -9.73 7.40 12.83
C MET A 1 -10.11 6.91 11.44
N SER A 2 -9.48 7.41 10.38
CA SER A 2 -9.76 6.96 9.01
C SER A 2 -8.43 6.57 8.37
N TYR A 3 -8.04 5.30 8.54
CA TYR A 3 -6.81 4.75 8.00
C TYR A 3 -7.14 3.67 6.98
N ILE A 4 -6.37 3.63 5.90
CA ILE A 4 -6.34 2.51 4.96
C ILE A 4 -4.95 1.91 4.93
N LEU A 5 -4.87 0.65 4.51
CA LEU A 5 -3.69 -0.18 4.61
C LEU A 5 -3.24 -0.60 3.22
N HIS A 6 -1.95 -0.53 2.96
CA HIS A 6 -1.37 -1.01 1.70
C HIS A 6 -0.24 -1.99 1.99
N ILE A 7 -0.28 -3.15 1.34
CA ILE A 7 0.78 -4.18 1.44
C ILE A 7 1.77 -3.93 0.32
N THR A 8 3.05 -3.81 0.65
CA THR A 8 4.12 -3.69 -0.35
C THR A 8 5.40 -4.38 0.13
N SER A 9 6.40 -4.46 -0.73
CA SER A 9 7.71 -4.99 -0.35
C SER A 9 8.50 -3.96 0.48
N ARG A 10 9.34 -4.45 1.41
CA ARG A 10 10.28 -3.62 2.16
C ARG A 10 11.21 -2.85 1.22
N THR A 11 11.66 -3.47 0.14
CA THR A 11 12.56 -2.85 -0.83
C THR A 11 11.89 -1.67 -1.52
N SER A 12 10.65 -1.85 -2.00
CA SER A 12 9.86 -0.78 -2.62
C SER A 12 9.61 0.37 -1.64
N TRP A 13 9.32 0.05 -0.37
CA TRP A 13 9.14 1.06 0.66
C TRP A 13 10.42 1.84 0.98
N LEU A 14 11.57 1.16 1.05
CA LEU A 14 12.87 1.83 1.25
C LEU A 14 13.22 2.75 0.07
N ALA A 15 12.99 2.30 -1.16
CA ALA A 15 13.19 3.13 -2.35
C ALA A 15 12.32 4.38 -2.32
N ALA A 16 11.04 4.25 -1.94
CA ALA A 16 10.11 5.37 -1.82
C ALA A 16 10.50 6.39 -0.74
N GLN A 17 11.02 5.91 0.39
CA GLN A 17 11.56 6.81 1.42
C GLN A 17 12.76 7.60 0.90
N ASN A 18 13.59 7.00 0.05
CA ASN A 18 14.74 7.67 -0.55
C ASN A 18 14.35 8.66 -1.67
N SER A 19 13.34 8.35 -2.49
CA SER A 19 12.83 9.24 -3.54
C SER A 19 11.90 10.34 -2.99
N GLY A 20 11.37 10.18 -1.79
CA GLY A 20 10.38 11.08 -1.18
C GLY A 20 8.95 10.87 -1.68
N SER A 21 8.71 9.90 -2.56
CA SER A 21 7.39 9.57 -3.09
C SER A 21 7.21 8.07 -3.25
N TYR A 22 6.00 7.59 -2.95
CA TYR A 22 5.63 6.19 -3.11
C TYR A 22 4.67 6.05 -4.30
N ALA A 23 5.00 5.14 -5.22
CA ALA A 23 4.12 4.70 -6.30
C ALA A 23 4.18 3.18 -6.37
N ALA A 24 3.04 2.51 -6.22
CA ALA A 24 2.92 1.09 -6.47
C ALA A 24 2.84 0.83 -7.98
N ASP A 25 3.25 -0.36 -8.43
CA ASP A 25 3.20 -0.74 -9.85
C ASP A 25 1.78 -0.61 -10.44
N THR A 26 0.76 -0.87 -9.63
CA THR A 26 -0.65 -0.78 -10.03
C THR A 26 -1.09 0.65 -10.33
N LEU A 27 -0.39 1.67 -9.82
CA LEU A 27 -0.67 3.06 -10.19
C LEU A 27 -0.38 3.28 -11.68
N ALA A 28 0.71 2.71 -12.20
CA ALA A 28 1.05 2.82 -13.60
C ALA A 28 0.22 1.86 -14.49
N SER A 29 -0.07 0.65 -14.02
CA SER A 29 -0.78 -0.35 -14.84
C SER A 29 -2.30 -0.24 -14.81
N GLU A 30 -2.89 0.25 -13.71
CA GLU A 30 -4.34 0.28 -13.47
C GLU A 30 -4.88 1.68 -13.15
N GLY A 31 -3.99 2.65 -12.89
CA GLY A 31 -4.36 4.02 -12.54
C GLY A 31 -4.66 4.25 -11.07
N PHE A 32 -4.51 3.25 -10.19
CA PHE A 32 -4.73 3.40 -8.75
C PHE A 32 -3.91 2.42 -7.90
N ILE A 33 -3.81 2.72 -6.60
CA ILE A 33 -3.12 1.86 -5.61
C ILE A 33 -4.16 1.07 -4.81
N HIS A 34 -4.10 -0.26 -4.88
CA HIS A 34 -4.97 -1.13 -4.09
C HIS A 34 -4.72 -0.95 -2.59
N CYS A 35 -5.75 -0.52 -1.88
CA CYS A 35 -5.72 -0.40 -0.44
C CYS A 35 -6.81 -1.26 0.20
N SER A 36 -6.61 -1.62 1.46
CA SER A 36 -7.52 -2.43 2.27
C SER A 36 -7.94 -1.67 3.52
N THR A 37 -9.17 -1.89 3.97
CA THR A 37 -9.52 -1.62 5.37
C THR A 37 -8.83 -2.62 6.29
N ARG A 38 -8.86 -2.37 7.60
CA ARG A 38 -8.34 -3.29 8.62
C ARG A 38 -9.03 -4.65 8.58
N GLU A 39 -10.32 -4.69 8.25
CA GLU A 39 -11.12 -5.91 8.15
C GLU A 39 -10.83 -6.69 6.85
N GLN A 40 -10.29 -6.03 5.83
CA GLN A 40 -9.96 -6.64 4.53
C GLN A 40 -8.52 -7.15 4.46
N VAL A 41 -7.57 -6.47 5.12
CA VAL A 41 -6.13 -6.65 4.89
C VAL A 41 -5.64 -8.08 5.07
N LEU A 42 -6.13 -8.81 6.10
CA LEU A 42 -5.68 -10.18 6.35
C LEU A 42 -6.13 -11.14 5.25
N ARG A 43 -7.36 -10.99 4.75
CA ARG A 43 -7.88 -11.78 3.64
C ARG A 43 -7.10 -11.51 2.35
N VAL A 44 -6.78 -10.23 2.08
CA VAL A 44 -5.97 -9.84 0.90
C VAL A 44 -4.55 -10.38 1.02
N ALA A 45 -3.91 -10.25 2.19
CA ALA A 45 -2.58 -10.78 2.46
C ALA A 45 -2.51 -12.30 2.20
N ASN A 46 -3.49 -13.05 2.73
CA ASN A 46 -3.55 -14.50 2.55
C ASN A 46 -3.85 -14.92 1.11
N ALA A 47 -4.63 -14.14 0.35
CA ALA A 47 -5.00 -14.48 -1.02
C ALA A 47 -3.91 -14.15 -2.04
N LEU A 48 -3.24 -13.00 -1.91
CA LEU A 48 -2.34 -12.47 -2.94
C LEU A 48 -0.85 -12.55 -2.57
N PHE A 49 -0.53 -12.64 -1.28
CA PHE A 49 0.84 -12.52 -0.77
C PHE A 49 1.31 -13.76 0.01
N ALA A 50 0.60 -14.87 -0.10
CA ALA A 50 0.94 -16.12 0.58
C ALA A 50 2.38 -16.57 0.25
N GLY A 51 3.15 -16.90 1.29
CA GLY A 51 4.54 -17.37 1.16
C GLY A 51 5.57 -16.28 0.85
N GLN A 52 5.15 -15.06 0.54
CA GLN A 52 6.07 -13.95 0.30
C GLN A 52 6.65 -13.41 1.61
N ARG A 53 7.94 -13.09 1.60
CA ARG A 53 8.68 -12.56 2.76
C ARG A 53 9.13 -11.14 2.49
N GLY A 54 9.49 -10.42 3.56
CA GLY A 54 9.97 -9.05 3.43
C GLY A 54 8.88 -8.05 3.06
N LEU A 55 7.61 -8.39 3.30
CA LEU A 55 6.51 -7.45 3.14
C LEU A 55 6.44 -6.48 4.31
N VAL A 56 5.89 -5.30 4.04
CA VAL A 56 5.55 -4.28 5.02
C VAL A 56 4.12 -3.83 4.81
N LEU A 57 3.51 -3.32 5.89
CA LEU A 57 2.18 -2.74 5.85
C LEU A 57 2.30 -1.23 6.04
N LEU A 58 1.92 -0.47 5.01
CA LEU A 58 1.84 0.98 5.08
C LEU A 58 0.48 1.37 5.65
N VAL A 59 0.49 2.26 6.64
CA VAL A 59 -0.71 2.83 7.25
C VAL A 59 -0.88 4.24 6.71
N VAL A 60 -1.92 4.45 5.90
CA VAL A 60 -2.19 5.74 5.25
C VAL A 60 -3.31 6.46 5.99
N ASP A 61 -3.03 7.67 6.46
CA ASP A 61 -4.04 8.53 7.08
C ASP A 61 -4.88 9.21 5.99
N LEU A 62 -6.14 8.82 5.86
CA LEU A 62 -7.05 9.37 4.87
C LEU A 62 -7.26 10.88 5.04
N ARG A 63 -7.08 11.42 6.25
CA ARG A 63 -7.22 12.87 6.51
C ARG A 63 -6.07 13.69 5.93
N ARG A 64 -4.97 13.04 5.55
CA ARG A 64 -3.80 13.67 4.93
C ARG A 64 -3.79 13.53 3.41
N LEU A 65 -4.73 12.75 2.86
CA LEU A 65 -4.88 12.62 1.43
C LEU A 65 -5.64 13.82 0.86
N ARG A 66 -5.28 14.17 -0.36
CA ARG A 66 -6.02 15.11 -1.20
C ARG A 66 -6.51 14.34 -2.41
N PRO A 67 -7.72 14.63 -2.91
CA PRO A 67 -8.12 14.11 -4.19
C PRO A 67 -7.13 14.59 -5.26
N GLU A 68 -6.95 13.77 -6.29
CA GLU A 68 -6.10 14.12 -7.42
C GLU A 68 -6.67 15.28 -8.25
N VAL A 69 -8.00 15.49 -8.17
CA VAL A 69 -8.78 16.53 -8.84
C VAL A 69 -9.72 17.23 -7.87
#